data_AF-A0A630HWY4-F1
#
_entry.id   AF-A0A630HWY4-F1
#
_cell.length_a   1.000
_cell.length_b   1.000
_cell.length_c   1.000
_cell.angle_alpha   90.00
_cell.angle_beta   90.00
_cell.angle_gamma   90.00
#
_symmetry.space_group_name_H-M   'P 1'
#
loop_
_entity.id
_entity.type
_entity.pdbx_description
1 polymer ?
#
loop_
_entity_poly.entity_id
_entity_poly.type
_entity_poly.pdbx_seq_one_letter_code
_entity_poly.pdbx_strand_id
1 'polypeptide(L)'
;MNKFIVTSFFIAIFLISGCSTSGNQNLKKDTPQSLQSKIIKNKTTKTELLTMLGEPDTRTTLDSGNEQWRYFMYNNQFNASTFIPVVGLLTGGSQTQSKTLEIDFKGEIVSKWTFSTDNNNTKSGILQ
;
A
#
# COMPACT_ATOMS: atom_id res chain seq x y z
N MET A 1 -27.20 13.41 -35.00
CA MET A 1 -25.90 13.58 -34.34
C MET A 1 -25.98 13.52 -32.80
N ASN A 2 -27.07 13.95 -32.14
CA ASN A 2 -27.19 13.88 -30.67
C ASN A 2 -27.19 12.46 -30.06
N LYS A 3 -27.73 11.45 -30.75
CA LYS A 3 -27.77 10.07 -30.21
C LYS A 3 -26.38 9.46 -30.05
N PHE A 4 -25.47 9.68 -31.00
CA PHE A 4 -24.09 9.17 -30.93
C PHE A 4 -23.26 9.84 -29.82
N ILE A 5 -23.50 11.13 -29.56
CA ILE A 5 -22.85 11.87 -28.46
C ILE A 5 -23.31 11.34 -27.10
N VAL A 6 -24.61 11.06 -26.94
CA VAL A 6 -25.16 10.51 -25.68
C VAL A 6 -24.62 9.10 -25.41
N THR A 7 -24.53 8.24 -26.43
CA THR A 7 -23.97 6.89 -26.28
C THR A 7 -22.48 6.91 -25.95
N SER A 8 -21.71 7.83 -26.55
CA SER A 8 -20.28 7.99 -26.26
C SER A 8 -20.02 8.50 -24.84
N PHE A 9 -20.89 9.35 -24.29
CA PHE A 9 -20.78 9.86 -22.93
C PHE A 9 -21.07 8.77 -21.88
N PHE A 10 -22.02 7.88 -22.15
CA PHE A 10 -22.34 6.75 -21.27
C PHE A 10 -21.22 5.69 -21.20
N ILE A 11 -20.51 5.44 -22.30
CA ILE A 11 -19.39 4.48 -22.35
C ILE A 11 -18.16 4.98 -21.57
N ALA A 12 -17.91 6.29 -21.58
CA ALA A 12 -16.76 6.88 -20.89
C ALA A 12 -16.82 6.79 -19.36
N ILE A 13 -18.03 6.71 -18.78
CA ILE A 13 -18.24 6.66 -17.31
C ILE A 13 -17.87 5.28 -16.72
N PHE A 14 -17.89 4.21 -17.53
CA PHE A 14 -17.64 2.84 -17.04
C PHE A 14 -16.16 2.46 -16.85
N LEU A 15 -15.22 3.30 -17.28
CA LEU A 15 -13.79 2.95 -17.28
C LEU A 15 -13.00 3.45 -16.06
N ILE A 16 -13.65 4.12 -15.11
CA ILE A 16 -12.96 4.68 -13.95
C ILE A 16 -12.85 3.61 -12.85
N SER A 17 -11.86 2.72 -12.95
CA SER A 17 -11.49 1.88 -11.82
C SER A 17 -10.78 2.75 -10.77
N GLY A 18 -11.42 2.93 -9.61
CA GLY A 18 -10.81 3.62 -8.48
C GLY A 18 -9.71 2.76 -7.86
N CYS A 19 -8.45 3.01 -8.24
CA CYS A 19 -7.29 2.51 -7.51
C CYS A 19 -6.69 3.68 -6.74
N SER A 20 -6.61 3.55 -5.41
CA SER A 20 -6.00 4.54 -4.54
C SER A 20 -4.82 3.90 -3.84
N THR A 21 -3.63 4.45 -4.07
CA THR A 21 -2.40 4.02 -3.40
C THR A 21 -1.83 5.18 -2.59
N SER A 22 -1.30 4.89 -1.40
CA SER A 22 -0.71 5.88 -0.50
C SER A 22 0.40 5.26 0.36
N GLY A 23 1.20 6.11 0.99
CA GLY A 23 2.43 5.69 1.68
C GLY A 23 3.55 5.29 0.71
N ASN A 24 4.51 4.53 1.22
CA ASN A 24 5.74 4.19 0.52
C ASN A 24 5.52 3.18 -0.63
N GLN A 25 5.51 3.70 -1.87
CA GLN A 25 5.23 2.90 -3.06
C GLN A 25 6.33 1.89 -3.41
N ASN A 26 7.55 2.06 -2.87
CA ASN A 26 8.64 1.10 -3.11
C ASN A 26 8.30 -0.27 -2.50
N LEU A 27 7.51 -0.30 -1.43
CA LEU A 27 7.04 -1.55 -0.82
C LEU A 27 5.97 -2.30 -1.63
N LYS A 28 5.37 -1.68 -2.65
CA LYS A 28 4.23 -2.28 -3.38
C LYS A 28 4.55 -3.66 -3.93
N LYS A 29 5.74 -3.83 -4.51
CA LYS A 29 6.18 -5.11 -5.10
C LYS A 29 7.04 -5.95 -4.16
N ASP A 30 7.36 -5.45 -2.97
CA ASP A 30 8.23 -6.15 -2.04
C ASP A 30 7.49 -7.29 -1.32
N THR A 31 8.17 -8.42 -1.22
CA THR A 31 7.80 -9.60 -0.45
C THR A 31 8.82 -9.83 0.67
N PRO A 32 8.48 -10.61 1.72
CA PRO A 32 9.45 -10.99 2.74
C PRO A 32 10.76 -11.53 2.14
N GLN A 33 10.66 -12.36 1.11
CA GLN A 33 11.80 -12.97 0.42
C GLN A 33 12.64 -11.94 -0.35
N SER A 34 12.00 -10.99 -1.05
CA SER A 34 12.73 -9.93 -1.74
C SER A 34 13.42 -8.96 -0.77
N LEU A 35 12.86 -8.76 0.42
CA LEU A 35 13.46 -7.91 1.44
C LEU A 35 14.61 -8.62 2.16
N GLN A 36 14.57 -9.95 2.30
CA GLN A 36 15.70 -10.73 2.83
C GLN A 36 16.99 -10.57 2.02
N SER A 37 16.90 -10.42 0.69
CA SER A 37 18.07 -10.18 -0.15
C SER A 37 18.52 -8.71 -0.19
N LYS A 38 17.63 -7.77 0.16
CA LYS A 38 17.92 -6.32 0.18
C LYS A 38 18.40 -5.82 1.55
N ILE A 39 17.86 -6.37 2.65
CA ILE A 39 18.07 -5.91 4.02
C ILE A 39 18.81 -6.99 4.80
N ILE A 40 20.13 -6.89 4.80
CA ILE A 40 21.03 -7.82 5.46
C ILE A 40 21.36 -7.29 6.86
N LYS A 41 20.98 -8.04 7.88
CA LYS A 41 21.27 -7.73 9.28
C LYS A 41 22.78 -7.51 9.49
N ASN A 42 23.10 -6.49 10.27
CA ASN A 42 24.45 -6.02 10.60
C ASN A 42 25.30 -5.59 9.40
N LYS A 43 24.71 -5.40 8.22
CA LYS A 43 25.42 -4.93 7.01
C LYS A 43 24.73 -3.74 6.37
N THR A 44 23.42 -3.85 6.11
CA THR A 44 22.66 -2.77 5.48
C THR A 44 22.64 -1.54 6.36
N THR A 45 22.89 -0.38 5.77
CA THR A 45 22.98 0.92 6.44
C THR A 45 21.70 1.74 6.27
N LYS A 46 21.54 2.77 7.11
CA LYS A 46 20.48 3.80 6.96
C LYS A 46 20.50 4.43 5.57
N THR A 47 21.67 4.82 5.06
CA THR A 47 21.82 5.46 3.75
C THR A 47 21.42 4.56 2.59
N GLU A 48 21.79 3.27 2.65
CA GLU A 48 21.35 2.30 1.64
C GLU A 48 19.83 2.12 1.67
N LEU A 49 19.21 2.07 2.85
CA LEU A 49 17.74 2.01 2.97
C LEU A 49 17.06 3.25 2.40
N LEU A 50 17.58 4.45 2.66
CA LEU A 50 17.06 5.68 2.06
C LEU A 50 17.19 5.66 0.53
N THR A 51 18.26 5.07 0.00
CA THR A 51 18.45 4.93 -1.44
C THR A 51 17.46 3.94 -2.06
N MET A 52 17.23 2.80 -1.39
CA MET A 52 16.37 1.72 -1.91
C MET A 52 14.88 1.95 -1.69
N LEU A 53 14.50 2.49 -0.54
CA LEU A 53 13.12 2.61 -0.08
C LEU A 53 12.66 4.07 0.02
N GLY A 54 13.57 5.04 0.00
CA GLY A 54 13.26 6.44 0.28
C GLY A 54 13.10 6.72 1.76
N GLU A 55 12.49 7.86 2.07
CA GLU A 55 12.20 8.29 3.42
C GLU A 55 11.20 7.34 4.12
N PRO A 56 11.46 6.95 5.38
CA PRO A 56 10.47 6.24 6.18
C PRO A 56 9.32 7.15 6.57
N ASP A 57 8.14 6.57 6.73
CA ASP A 57 6.97 7.32 7.16
C ASP A 57 7.01 7.68 8.65
N THR A 58 7.78 6.95 9.45
CA THR A 58 8.05 7.31 10.86
C THR A 58 9.48 6.98 11.24
N ARG A 59 10.12 7.88 11.98
CA ARG A 59 11.39 7.65 12.68
C ARG A 59 11.18 7.83 14.17
N THR A 60 11.55 6.84 14.95
CA THR A 60 11.38 6.84 16.41
C THR A 60 12.73 6.59 17.07
N THR A 61 13.11 7.43 18.02
CA THR A 61 14.23 7.14 18.93
C THR A 61 13.70 6.29 20.09
N LEU A 62 14.28 5.12 20.28
CA LEU A 62 13.96 4.20 21.36
C LEU A 62 14.70 4.62 22.65
N ASP A 63 14.23 4.15 23.81
CA ASP A 63 14.86 4.42 25.11
C ASP A 63 16.33 3.98 25.18
N SER A 64 16.71 2.99 24.36
CA SER A 64 18.10 2.54 24.20
C SER A 64 19.01 3.54 23.47
N GLY A 65 18.48 4.67 22.99
CA GLY A 65 19.16 5.64 22.14
C GLY A 65 19.25 5.25 20.66
N ASN A 66 18.83 4.03 20.31
CA ASN A 66 18.77 3.57 18.93
C ASN A 66 17.54 4.09 18.19
N GLU A 67 17.59 4.07 16.87
CA GLU A 67 16.44 4.44 16.03
C GLU A 67 15.66 3.21 15.56
N GLN A 68 14.36 3.38 15.38
CA GLN A 68 13.48 2.49 14.63
C GLN A 68 12.84 3.30 13.51
N TRP A 69 12.91 2.78 12.28
CA TRP A 69 12.20 3.34 11.13
C TRP A 69 11.04 2.45 10.78
N ARG A 70 9.92 3.07 10.39
CA ARG A 70 8.73 2.38 9.91
C ARG A 70 8.33 2.92 8.56
N TYR A 71 8.15 1.99 7.63
CA TYR A 71 7.60 2.22 6.31
C TYR A 71 6.22 1.58 6.24
N PHE A 72 5.23 2.30 5.71
CA PHE A 72 3.89 1.78 5.47
C PHE A 72 3.48 2.02 4.03
N MET A 73 2.66 1.13 3.48
CA MET A 73 2.04 1.29 2.18
C MET A 73 0.61 0.79 2.24
N TYR A 74 -0.31 1.56 1.66
CA TYR A 74 -1.71 1.17 1.48
C TYR A 74 -2.05 1.19 0.00
N ASN A 75 -2.64 0.12 -0.49
CA ASN A 75 -3.13 0.00 -1.86
C ASN A 75 -4.58 -0.51 -1.82
N ASN A 76 -5.52 0.38 -2.07
CA ASN A 76 -6.95 0.11 -2.11
C ASN A 76 -7.44 0.03 -3.57
N GLN A 77 -8.15 -1.03 -3.89
CA GLN A 77 -8.75 -1.29 -5.19
C GLN A 77 -10.25 -1.47 -5.02
N PHE A 78 -11.04 -0.53 -5.53
CA PHE A 78 -12.50 -0.65 -5.49
C PHE A 78 -13.00 -1.71 -6.47
N ASN A 79 -13.99 -2.49 -6.05
CA ASN A 79 -14.69 -3.41 -6.94
C ASN A 79 -15.46 -2.62 -7.99
N ALA A 80 -15.51 -3.13 -9.23
CA ALA A 80 -16.26 -2.45 -10.30
C ALA A 80 -17.76 -2.30 -9.98
N SER A 81 -18.35 -3.25 -9.24
CA SER A 81 -19.76 -3.20 -8.80
C SER A 81 -20.07 -1.95 -7.99
N THR A 82 -19.11 -1.45 -7.20
CA THR A 82 -19.26 -0.29 -6.32
C THR A 82 -19.68 0.98 -7.06
N PHE A 83 -19.30 1.12 -8.34
CA PHE A 83 -19.58 2.31 -9.14
C PHE A 83 -20.87 2.22 -9.96
N ILE A 84 -21.57 1.08 -9.94
CA ILE A 84 -22.85 0.89 -10.65
C ILE A 84 -23.98 1.44 -9.77
N PRO A 85 -24.79 2.41 -10.23
CA PRO A 85 -25.95 2.87 -9.46
C PRO A 85 -26.90 1.72 -9.08
N VAL A 86 -27.47 1.77 -7.87
CA VAL A 86 -28.30 0.71 -7.24
C VAL A 86 -27.53 -0.59 -6.95
N VAL A 87 -26.87 -1.21 -7.93
CA VAL A 87 -26.11 -2.45 -7.75
C VAL A 87 -24.95 -2.26 -6.78
N GLY A 88 -24.21 -1.15 -6.88
CA GLY A 88 -23.11 -0.82 -5.98
C GLY A 88 -23.54 -0.57 -4.54
N LEU A 89 -24.79 -0.09 -4.33
CA LEU A 89 -25.37 -0.03 -2.99
C LEU A 89 -25.64 -1.44 -2.43
N LEU A 90 -25.95 -2.41 -3.29
CA LEU A 90 -26.28 -3.78 -2.89
C LEU A 90 -25.05 -4.69 -2.74
N THR A 91 -24.05 -4.55 -3.61
CA THR A 91 -22.92 -5.48 -3.77
C THR A 91 -21.55 -4.79 -3.86
N GLY A 92 -21.48 -3.51 -3.52
CA GLY A 92 -20.23 -2.76 -3.51
C GLY A 92 -19.20 -3.27 -2.50
N GLY A 93 -17.95 -2.88 -2.73
CA GLY A 93 -16.83 -3.15 -1.85
C GLY A 93 -15.47 -2.71 -2.41
N SER A 94 -14.41 -3.06 -1.68
CA SER A 94 -13.03 -2.84 -2.08
C SER A 94 -12.09 -3.89 -1.49
N GLN A 95 -10.93 -4.04 -2.10
CA GLN A 95 -9.81 -4.80 -1.57
C GLN A 95 -8.68 -3.84 -1.19
N THR A 96 -8.31 -3.85 0.09
CA THR A 96 -7.21 -3.07 0.64
C THR A 96 -6.05 -3.99 0.97
N GLN A 97 -4.88 -3.70 0.44
CA GLN A 97 -3.63 -4.30 0.89
C GLN A 97 -2.83 -3.25 1.68
N SER A 98 -2.37 -3.61 2.86
CA SER A 98 -1.39 -2.85 3.62
C SER A 98 -0.10 -3.63 3.80
N LYS A 99 1.02 -2.92 3.73
CA LYS A 99 2.36 -3.46 4.00
C LYS A 99 3.04 -2.58 5.02
N THR A 100 3.66 -3.20 6.01
CA THR A 100 4.43 -2.51 7.05
C THR A 100 5.80 -3.15 7.16
N LEU A 101 6.84 -2.34 7.03
CA LEU A 101 8.23 -2.72 7.25
C LEU A 101 8.75 -1.90 8.43
N GLU A 102 9.13 -2.57 9.51
CA GLU A 102 9.79 -1.95 10.66
C GLU A 102 11.24 -2.39 10.70
N ILE A 103 12.14 -1.44 10.97
CA ILE A 103 13.58 -1.64 10.95
C ILE A 103 14.18 -1.00 12.19
N ASP A 104 14.80 -1.79 13.05
CA ASP A 104 15.53 -1.33 14.23
C ASP A 104 17.01 -1.21 13.89
N PHE A 105 17.62 -0.10 14.27
CA PHE A 105 19.02 0.17 14.02
C PHE A 105 19.86 -0.04 15.28
N LYS A 106 21.15 -0.27 15.09
CA LYS A 106 22.18 -0.09 16.12
C LYS A 106 23.23 0.85 15.55
N GLY A 107 23.19 2.11 15.95
CA GLY A 107 23.90 3.18 15.24
C GLY A 107 23.38 3.32 13.81
N GLU A 108 24.26 3.11 12.82
CA GLU A 108 23.96 3.33 11.39
C GLU A 108 23.56 2.06 10.63
N ILE A 109 23.59 0.89 11.27
CA ILE A 109 23.33 -0.42 10.64
C ILE A 109 22.05 -1.08 11.15
N VAL A 110 21.42 -1.86 10.30
CA VAL A 110 20.22 -2.64 10.63
C VAL A 110 20.55 -3.74 11.64
N SER A 111 19.81 -3.78 12.75
CA SER A 111 19.96 -4.78 13.81
C SER A 111 18.84 -5.82 13.79
N LYS A 112 17.62 -5.41 13.43
CA LYS A 112 16.42 -6.24 13.30
C LYS A 112 15.49 -5.57 12.30
N TRP A 113 14.68 -6.38 11.63
CA TRP A 113 13.57 -5.87 10.84
C TRP A 113 12.43 -6.88 10.85
N THR A 114 11.21 -6.38 10.64
CA THR A 114 9.99 -7.17 10.50
C THR A 114 9.20 -6.64 9.31
N PHE A 115 8.54 -7.54 8.61
CA PHE A 115 7.66 -7.18 7.50
C PHE A 115 6.34 -7.91 7.64
N SER A 116 5.25 -7.17 7.50
CA SER A 116 3.89 -7.69 7.54
C SER A 116 3.12 -7.24 6.31
N THR A 117 2.19 -8.07 5.88
CA THR A 117 1.24 -7.77 4.81
C THR A 117 -0.13 -8.18 5.28
N ASP A 118 -1.06 -7.23 5.29
CA ASP A 118 -2.45 -7.49 5.58
C ASP A 118 -3.27 -7.24 4.31
N ASN A 119 -4.22 -8.13 4.05
CA ASN A 119 -5.17 -7.97 2.96
C ASN A 119 -6.57 -7.99 3.58
N ASN A 120 -7.32 -6.92 3.36
CA ASN A 120 -8.68 -6.76 3.84
C ASN A 120 -9.62 -6.61 2.64
N ASN A 121 -10.74 -7.33 2.66
CA ASN A 121 -11.81 -7.17 1.69
C ASN A 121 -12.98 -6.50 2.41
N THR A 122 -13.25 -5.25 2.07
CA THR A 122 -14.37 -4.50 2.62
C THR A 122 -15.58 -4.72 1.72
N LYS A 123 -16.65 -5.29 2.25
CA LYS A 123 -17.96 -5.26 1.60
C LYS A 123 -18.70 -4.03 2.11
N SER A 124 -19.26 -3.23 1.21
CA SER A 124 -20.03 -2.03 1.55
C SER A 124 -21.49 -2.12 1.12
N GLY A 125 -21.89 -3.26 0.57
CA GLY A 125 -23.24 -3.51 0.07
C GLY A 125 -24.22 -3.99 1.15
N ILE A 126 -25.50 -3.68 1.01
CA ILE A 126 -26.57 -4.08 1.94
C ILE A 126 -26.84 -5.60 1.96
N LEU A 127 -26.38 -6.34 0.95
CA LEU A 127 -26.53 -7.80 0.85
C LEU A 127 -25.25 -8.56 1.24
N GLN A 128 -24.49 -8.04 2.21
CA GLN A 128 -23.17 -8.55 2.60
C GLN A 128 -23.14 -10.03 3.05
#